data_AF-M1ASQ7-F1
#
_entry.id   AF-M1ASQ7-F1
#
_cell.length_a   1.000
_cell.length_b   1.000
_cell.length_c   1.000
_cell.angle_alpha   90.00
_cell.angle_beta   90.00
_cell.angle_gamma   90.00
#
_symmetry.space_group_name_H-M   'P 1'
#
loop_
_entity.id
_entity.type
_entity.pdbx_description
1 polymer ?
#
loop_
_entity_poly.entity_id
_entity_poly.type
_entity_poly.pdbx_seq_one_letter_code
_entity_poly.pdbx_strand_id
1 'polypeptide(L)'
;METLRVQLLAEKGEISVPSQYVQPPETRPQIEKTNVKAAVPVIDLSSRTNLLDELKKACKEWGAFQVINHKVPISLLDDMRRVGRTFFEGRTMEEKLKYSCDSASPASEGYGSRMLVASNDTVLDWRDYFDHHTLPSSRRNPSHWPESPADYRKVVAEYSDHMKALAQELLGLVSESLDLTCQCIENVVGEFYQNITISYYPPCPQPELTLGLQSHSDFGAITLLIQDDVGGLEVFNNGEWVSVNPMSNAICVILADQTERVNPNPVDVQIKKFMVLDQNLEERRRCEWTPTFTDTPEILDDKTITSVLESACDDNDTEIADTVKSHLDSQLPILDVGYAIQKTISPFVLFSAFFDTTELEFSSLSFSVKELTRT
;
A
#
# COMPACT_ATOMS: atom_id res chain seq x y z
N MET A 1 -21.08 -2.41 16.41
CA MET A 1 -21.34 -3.74 15.82
C MET A 1 -20.09 -4.57 16.05
N GLU A 2 -20.24 -5.83 16.47
CA GLU A 2 -19.10 -6.74 16.62
C GLU A 2 -18.47 -6.96 15.22
N THR A 3 -17.17 -6.69 15.08
CA THR A 3 -16.48 -6.81 13.79
C THR A 3 -16.35 -8.28 13.43
N LEU A 4 -17.18 -8.76 12.51
CA LEU A 4 -17.09 -10.13 12.00
C LEU A 4 -15.75 -10.34 11.28
N ARG A 5 -15.10 -11.47 11.56
CA ARG A 5 -13.87 -11.91 10.91
C ARG A 5 -14.22 -12.77 9.72
N VAL A 6 -13.62 -12.51 8.57
CA VAL A 6 -13.91 -13.26 7.33
C VAL A 6 -13.50 -14.71 7.48
N GLN A 7 -12.41 -14.99 8.19
CA GLN A 7 -11.99 -16.37 8.45
C GLN A 7 -13.07 -17.17 9.21
N LEU A 8 -13.73 -16.57 10.21
CA LEU A 8 -14.83 -17.24 10.91
C LEU A 8 -16.03 -17.49 9.99
N LEU A 9 -16.31 -16.57 9.07
CA LEU A 9 -17.41 -16.74 8.10
C LEU A 9 -17.13 -17.91 7.16
N ALA A 10 -15.90 -18.00 6.64
CA ALA A 10 -15.48 -19.11 5.80
C ALA A 10 -15.52 -20.46 6.54
N GLU A 11 -15.07 -20.50 7.80
CA GLU A 11 -15.06 -21.72 8.63
C GLU A 11 -16.46 -22.24 8.99
N LYS A 12 -17.49 -21.39 9.00
CA LYS A 12 -18.89 -21.81 9.18
C LYS A 12 -19.43 -22.63 8.01
N GLY A 13 -18.79 -22.57 6.84
CA GLY A 13 -19.22 -23.29 5.65
C GLY A 13 -20.54 -22.79 5.07
N GLU A 14 -20.82 -21.49 5.16
CA GLU A 14 -22.00 -20.90 4.53
C GLU A 14 -21.91 -21.00 3.00
N ILE A 15 -23.02 -21.33 2.34
CA ILE A 15 -23.07 -21.50 0.88
C ILE A 15 -23.05 -20.15 0.15
N SER A 16 -23.45 -19.08 0.83
CA SER A 16 -23.57 -17.74 0.25
C SER A 16 -22.82 -16.70 1.07
N VAL A 17 -22.16 -15.77 0.38
CA VAL A 17 -21.49 -14.64 1.05
C VAL A 17 -22.51 -13.62 1.56
N PRO A 18 -22.29 -12.98 2.72
CA PRO A 18 -23.15 -11.88 3.18
C PRO A 18 -23.14 -10.70 2.20
N SER A 19 -24.27 -10.00 2.08
CA SER A 19 -24.49 -8.95 1.07
C SER A 19 -23.47 -7.80 1.12
N GLN A 20 -22.90 -7.52 2.29
CA GLN A 20 -21.87 -6.50 2.49
C GLN A 20 -20.54 -6.80 1.79
N TYR A 21 -20.29 -8.04 1.36
CA TYR A 21 -19.12 -8.43 0.57
C TYR A 21 -19.41 -8.50 -0.94
N VAL A 22 -20.68 -8.40 -1.34
CA VAL A 22 -21.11 -8.55 -2.73
C VAL A 22 -20.81 -7.28 -3.51
N GLN A 23 -19.99 -7.42 -4.55
CA GLN A 23 -19.66 -6.37 -5.50
C GLN A 23 -20.86 -5.96 -6.35
N PRO A 24 -21.05 -4.65 -6.58
CA PRO A 24 -21.87 -4.13 -7.67
C PRO A 24 -21.52 -4.82 -9.01
N PRO A 25 -22.51 -5.04 -9.90
CA PRO A 25 -22.30 -5.73 -11.18
C PRO A 25 -21.10 -5.22 -12.00
N GLU A 26 -20.84 -3.93 -11.95
CA GLU A 26 -19.77 -3.23 -12.67
C GLU A 26 -18.36 -3.44 -12.09
N THR A 27 -18.24 -3.79 -10.81
CA THR A 27 -16.95 -4.03 -10.12
C THR A 27 -16.70 -5.51 -9.81
N ARG A 28 -17.59 -6.41 -10.23
CA ARG A 28 -17.39 -7.85 -10.09
C ARG A 28 -16.16 -8.32 -10.86
N PRO A 29 -15.42 -9.32 -10.33
CA PRO A 29 -14.21 -9.83 -10.96
C PRO A 29 -14.51 -10.45 -12.32
N GLN A 30 -13.65 -10.18 -13.30
CA GLN A 30 -13.75 -10.72 -14.66
C GLN A 30 -12.86 -11.97 -14.82
N ILE A 31 -13.23 -13.06 -14.14
CA ILE A 31 -12.43 -14.29 -14.00
C ILE A 31 -12.01 -14.89 -15.36
N GLU A 32 -12.78 -14.68 -16.44
CA GLU A 32 -12.51 -15.27 -17.76
C GLU A 32 -11.64 -14.41 -18.69
N LYS A 33 -11.18 -13.21 -18.29
CA LYS A 33 -10.50 -12.26 -19.18
C LYS A 33 -9.02 -11.99 -18.88
N THR A 34 -8.29 -12.95 -18.30
CA THR A 34 -6.85 -12.76 -18.11
C THR A 34 -6.10 -12.98 -19.43
N ASN A 35 -5.61 -11.88 -20.00
CA ASN A 35 -4.87 -11.90 -21.25
C ASN A 35 -3.48 -12.53 -21.03
N VAL A 36 -3.31 -13.79 -21.44
CA VAL A 36 -2.07 -14.59 -21.29
C VAL A 36 -0.84 -13.94 -21.98
N LYS A 37 -1.02 -12.89 -22.78
CA LYS A 37 0.07 -12.25 -23.54
C LYS A 37 0.84 -11.17 -22.78
N ALA A 38 0.25 -10.57 -21.75
CA ALA A 38 0.91 -9.53 -20.96
C ALA A 38 1.39 -10.14 -19.63
N ALA A 39 2.64 -9.90 -19.27
CA ALA A 39 3.22 -10.39 -18.02
C ALA A 39 3.92 -9.25 -17.30
N VAL A 40 3.73 -9.17 -15.99
CA VAL A 40 4.44 -8.22 -15.13
C VAL A 40 5.96 -8.46 -15.28
N PRO A 41 6.77 -7.41 -15.52
CA PRO A 41 8.21 -7.55 -15.72
C PRO A 41 8.89 -8.22 -14.53
N VAL A 42 9.94 -8.99 -14.81
CA VAL A 42 10.84 -9.57 -13.80
C VAL A 42 12.23 -8.96 -14.00
N ILE A 43 12.76 -8.32 -12.96
CA ILE A 43 14.02 -7.58 -12.98
C ILE A 43 15.03 -8.31 -12.11
N ASP A 44 16.19 -8.61 -12.68
CA ASP A 44 17.31 -9.22 -11.97
C ASP A 44 18.25 -8.14 -11.42
N LEU A 45 18.21 -7.92 -10.09
CA LEU A 45 19.05 -6.90 -9.44
C LEU A 45 20.55 -7.25 -9.42
N SER A 46 20.92 -8.47 -9.82
CA SER A 46 22.32 -8.83 -10.03
C SER A 46 22.83 -8.54 -11.44
N SER A 47 21.93 -8.17 -12.36
CA SER A 47 22.29 -7.82 -13.74
C SER A 47 23.19 -6.59 -13.79
N ARG A 48 24.29 -6.70 -14.53
CA ARG A 48 25.24 -5.60 -14.74
C ARG A 48 25.00 -4.85 -16.05
N THR A 49 24.07 -5.33 -16.86
CA THR A 49 23.79 -4.80 -18.20
C THR A 49 22.31 -4.46 -18.29
N ASN A 50 21.98 -3.22 -18.67
CA ASN A 50 20.63 -2.74 -18.93
C ASN A 50 19.67 -2.68 -17.72
N LEU A 51 20.14 -2.87 -16.47
CA LEU A 51 19.28 -2.81 -15.28
C LEU A 51 18.47 -1.51 -15.21
N LEU A 52 19.11 -0.36 -15.43
CA LEU A 52 18.44 0.94 -15.41
C LEU A 52 17.43 1.07 -16.55
N ASP A 53 17.72 0.56 -17.76
CA ASP A 53 16.78 0.61 -18.88
C ASP A 53 15.54 -0.28 -18.64
N GLU A 54 15.75 -1.47 -18.06
CA GLU A 54 14.68 -2.38 -17.68
C GLU A 54 13.79 -1.77 -16.58
N LEU A 55 14.41 -1.15 -15.57
CA LEU A 55 13.69 -0.41 -14.52
C LEU A 55 12.92 0.76 -15.09
N LYS A 56 13.54 1.61 -15.93
CA LYS A 56 12.89 2.74 -16.58
C LYS A 56 11.63 2.30 -17.33
N LYS A 57 11.75 1.21 -18.09
CA LYS A 57 10.62 0.62 -18.82
C LYS A 57 9.54 0.09 -17.87
N ALA A 58 9.93 -0.62 -16.82
CA ALA A 58 8.98 -1.15 -15.83
C ALA A 58 8.24 -0.03 -15.08
N CYS A 59 8.93 1.01 -14.64
CA CYS A 59 8.33 2.19 -14.00
C CYS A 59 7.35 2.89 -14.95
N LYS A 60 7.76 3.09 -16.21
CA LYS A 60 6.98 3.83 -17.22
C LYS A 60 5.78 3.08 -17.78
N GLU A 61 5.88 1.77 -17.97
CA GLU A 61 4.79 1.00 -18.58
C GLU A 61 3.90 0.34 -17.52
N TRP A 62 4.51 -0.11 -16.42
CA TRP A 62 3.86 -1.01 -15.48
C TRP A 62 3.67 -0.46 -14.08
N GLY A 63 4.52 0.43 -13.57
CA GLY A 63 4.43 0.87 -12.18
C GLY A 63 4.60 -0.22 -11.12
N ALA A 64 4.76 -1.47 -11.57
CA ALA A 64 4.84 -2.66 -10.77
C ALA A 64 5.70 -3.70 -11.50
N PHE A 65 6.55 -4.38 -10.77
CA PHE A 65 7.49 -5.36 -11.33
C PHE A 65 7.94 -6.33 -10.23
N GLN A 66 8.36 -7.53 -10.60
CA GLN A 66 8.97 -8.47 -9.67
C GLN A 66 10.48 -8.31 -9.69
N VAL A 67 11.13 -8.31 -8.53
CA VAL A 67 12.59 -8.33 -8.43
C VAL A 67 13.08 -9.68 -7.94
N ILE A 68 14.16 -10.17 -8.54
CA ILE A 68 14.91 -11.37 -8.10
C ILE A 68 16.35 -11.00 -7.79
N ASN A 69 17.07 -11.89 -7.11
CA ASN A 69 18.45 -11.66 -6.66
C ASN A 69 18.60 -10.37 -5.82
N HIS A 70 17.56 -10.04 -5.05
CA HIS A 70 17.41 -8.83 -4.26
C HIS A 70 18.16 -8.81 -2.91
N LYS A 71 19.11 -9.75 -2.71
CA LYS A 71 19.98 -9.88 -1.52
C LYS A 71 19.29 -10.15 -0.17
N VAL A 72 17.98 -9.95 -0.02
CA VAL A 72 17.23 -10.42 1.15
C VAL A 72 17.34 -11.95 1.27
N PRO A 73 17.73 -12.50 2.44
CA PRO A 73 17.85 -13.94 2.61
C PRO A 73 16.53 -14.66 2.32
N ILE A 74 16.56 -15.66 1.44
CA ILE A 74 15.35 -16.45 1.10
C ILE A 74 14.79 -17.15 2.35
N SER A 75 15.66 -17.61 3.25
CA SER A 75 15.24 -18.17 4.54
C SER A 75 14.43 -17.20 5.39
N LEU A 76 14.74 -15.89 5.33
CA LEU A 76 13.99 -14.86 6.05
C LEU A 76 12.61 -14.64 5.43
N LEU A 77 12.49 -14.70 4.09
CA LEU A 77 11.20 -14.67 3.42
C LEU A 77 10.34 -15.88 3.82
N ASP A 78 10.94 -17.07 3.85
CA ASP A 78 10.26 -18.31 4.25
C ASP A 78 9.86 -18.29 5.73
N ASP A 79 10.72 -17.75 6.60
CA ASP A 79 10.40 -17.54 8.02
C ASP A 79 9.26 -16.56 8.18
N MET A 80 9.26 -15.43 7.46
CA MET A 80 8.16 -14.45 7.49
C MET A 80 6.83 -15.09 7.05
N ARG A 81 6.86 -15.88 5.97
CA ARG A 81 5.70 -16.65 5.51
C ARG A 81 5.19 -17.61 6.58
N ARG A 82 6.10 -18.37 7.19
CA ARG A 82 5.80 -19.36 8.22
C ARG A 82 5.18 -18.72 9.45
N VAL A 83 5.76 -17.64 9.99
CA VAL A 83 5.25 -17.00 11.21
C VAL A 83 3.88 -16.36 10.97
N GLY A 84 3.67 -15.72 9.81
CA GLY A 84 2.37 -15.18 9.40
C GLY A 84 1.29 -16.25 9.27
N ARG A 85 1.57 -17.34 8.53
CA ARG A 85 0.63 -18.47 8.42
C ARG A 85 0.36 -19.12 9.78
N THR A 86 1.37 -19.26 10.62
CA THR A 86 1.20 -19.84 11.97
C THR A 86 0.23 -18.99 12.80
N PHE A 87 0.24 -17.67 12.65
CA PHE A 87 -0.75 -16.81 13.30
C PHE A 87 -2.16 -17.07 12.80
N PHE A 88 -2.41 -17.02 11.48
CA PHE A 88 -3.77 -17.15 10.94
C PHE A 88 -4.34 -18.57 11.01
N GLU A 89 -3.51 -19.57 10.71
CA GLU A 89 -3.93 -20.97 10.53
C GLU A 89 -3.63 -21.83 11.76
N GLY A 90 -2.60 -21.48 12.53
CA GLY A 90 -2.14 -22.27 13.68
C GLY A 90 -2.64 -21.77 15.04
N ARG A 91 -3.37 -20.64 15.08
CA ARG A 91 -3.96 -20.09 16.30
C ARG A 91 -5.48 -20.11 16.27
N THR A 92 -6.06 -20.29 17.45
CA THR A 92 -7.50 -20.15 17.66
C THR A 92 -7.95 -18.70 17.44
N MET A 93 -9.23 -18.50 17.13
CA MET A 93 -9.77 -17.15 17.00
C MET A 93 -9.67 -16.36 18.31
N GLU A 94 -9.86 -17.00 19.46
CA GLU A 94 -9.69 -16.37 20.79
C GLU A 94 -8.27 -15.81 20.98
N GLU A 95 -7.24 -16.57 20.59
CA GLU A 95 -5.85 -16.11 20.65
C GLU A 95 -5.58 -14.95 19.68
N LYS A 96 -6.12 -14.99 18.46
CA LYS A 96 -5.97 -13.90 17.48
C LYS A 96 -6.64 -12.61 17.95
N LEU A 97 -7.82 -12.72 18.54
CA LEU A 97 -8.60 -11.56 19.01
C LEU A 97 -7.92 -10.80 20.16
N LYS A 98 -6.97 -11.41 20.89
CA LYS A 98 -6.13 -10.72 21.88
C LYS A 98 -5.31 -9.57 21.28
N TYR A 99 -5.04 -9.65 19.98
CA TYR A 99 -4.29 -8.65 19.23
C TYR A 99 -5.19 -7.79 18.34
N SER A 100 -6.50 -7.73 18.59
CA SER A 100 -7.42 -6.96 17.74
C SER A 100 -7.01 -5.48 17.66
N CYS A 101 -7.11 -4.89 16.47
CA CYS A 101 -6.97 -3.44 16.31
C CYS A 101 -7.92 -2.70 17.26
N ASP A 102 -7.46 -1.57 17.81
CA ASP A 102 -8.32 -0.69 18.58
C ASP A 102 -9.26 0.08 17.64
N SER A 103 -10.56 -0.20 17.74
CA SER A 103 -11.59 0.50 16.96
C SER A 103 -11.73 1.99 17.28
N ALA A 104 -11.18 2.44 18.42
CA ALA A 104 -11.17 3.85 18.82
C ALA A 104 -9.96 4.63 18.30
N SER A 105 -8.96 3.95 17.73
CA SER A 105 -7.72 4.56 17.23
C SER A 105 -7.62 4.41 15.70
N PRO A 106 -7.64 5.52 14.94
CA PRO A 106 -7.35 5.49 13.50
C PRO A 106 -5.95 4.90 13.25
N ALA A 107 -5.84 3.99 12.29
CA ALA A 107 -4.58 3.32 11.93
C ALA A 107 -3.90 2.57 13.10
N SER A 108 -4.67 1.90 13.96
CA SER A 108 -4.14 0.96 14.97
C SER A 108 -3.48 -0.25 14.31
N GLU A 109 -2.27 -0.61 14.78
CA GLU A 109 -1.67 -1.91 14.49
C GLU A 109 -2.49 -3.05 15.14
N GLY A 110 -2.35 -4.27 14.64
CA GLY A 110 -3.04 -5.46 15.16
C GLY A 110 -3.90 -6.22 14.14
N TYR A 111 -4.71 -7.13 14.65
CA TYR A 111 -5.58 -8.03 13.90
C TYR A 111 -6.93 -7.38 13.54
N GLY A 112 -7.14 -7.19 12.23
CA GLY A 112 -8.28 -6.48 11.64
C GLY A 112 -8.99 -7.29 10.55
N SER A 113 -10.14 -6.78 10.14
CA SER A 113 -10.94 -7.30 9.00
C SER A 113 -11.57 -6.15 8.18
N ARG A 114 -11.38 -4.91 8.64
CA ARG A 114 -11.91 -3.70 8.02
C ARG A 114 -10.84 -2.62 8.12
N MET A 115 -10.05 -2.46 7.07
CA MET A 115 -9.04 -1.41 6.99
C MET A 115 -9.68 -0.18 6.33
N LEU A 116 -9.57 0.99 6.99
CA LEU A 116 -9.88 2.30 6.40
C LEU A 116 -11.28 2.45 5.75
N VAL A 117 -12.30 1.78 6.29
CA VAL A 117 -13.68 1.87 5.78
C VAL A 117 -14.29 3.23 6.16
N ALA A 118 -14.42 4.13 5.18
CA ALA A 118 -14.89 5.50 5.37
C ALA A 118 -16.41 5.62 5.68
N SER A 119 -17.22 4.62 5.32
CA SER A 119 -18.67 4.64 5.54
C SER A 119 -19.26 3.24 5.71
N ASN A 120 -20.46 3.15 6.31
CA ASN A 120 -21.17 1.87 6.46
C ASN A 120 -21.69 1.29 5.12
N ASP A 121 -21.69 2.08 4.05
CA ASP A 121 -22.18 1.68 2.72
C ASP A 121 -21.07 1.17 1.79
N THR A 122 -19.84 1.02 2.31
CA THR A 122 -18.70 0.51 1.53
C THR A 122 -18.74 -1.01 1.47
N VAL A 123 -18.56 -1.58 0.27
CA VAL A 123 -18.39 -3.03 0.07
C VAL A 123 -17.14 -3.49 0.81
N LEU A 124 -17.25 -4.58 1.56
CA LEU A 124 -16.16 -5.11 2.37
C LEU A 124 -15.28 -6.08 1.58
N ASP A 125 -14.00 -6.09 1.93
CA ASP A 125 -13.03 -7.06 1.46
C ASP A 125 -13.28 -8.45 2.07
N TRP A 126 -13.11 -9.52 1.28
CA TRP A 126 -13.08 -10.88 1.79
C TRP A 126 -11.69 -11.23 2.37
N ARG A 127 -11.27 -10.44 3.37
CA ARG A 127 -9.91 -10.46 3.93
C ARG A 127 -9.91 -10.18 5.42
N ASP A 128 -9.08 -10.93 6.13
CA ASP A 128 -8.57 -10.54 7.44
C ASP A 128 -7.10 -10.10 7.31
N TYR A 129 -6.60 -9.29 8.24
CA TYR A 129 -5.21 -8.84 8.21
C TYR A 129 -4.59 -8.71 9.60
N PHE A 130 -3.26 -8.69 9.66
CA PHE A 130 -2.51 -8.21 10.81
C PHE A 130 -1.57 -7.10 10.36
N ASP A 131 -1.74 -5.90 10.90
CA ASP A 131 -0.89 -4.74 10.64
C ASP A 131 0.17 -4.58 11.74
N HIS A 132 1.41 -4.27 11.36
CA HIS A 132 2.52 -4.04 12.28
C HIS A 132 3.12 -2.66 12.01
N HIS A 133 3.25 -1.83 13.04
CA HIS A 133 4.03 -0.60 12.94
C HIS A 133 5.51 -0.90 13.18
N THR A 134 6.35 -0.73 12.15
CA THR A 134 7.75 -1.17 12.23
C THR A 134 8.75 -0.03 12.12
N LEU A 135 8.49 1.00 11.32
CA LEU A 135 9.35 2.19 11.22
C LEU A 135 8.56 3.50 11.35
N PRO A 136 9.23 4.57 11.83
CA PRO A 136 10.56 4.60 12.45
C PRO A 136 10.67 3.73 13.71
N SER A 137 11.89 3.44 14.18
CA SER A 137 12.09 2.54 15.33
C SER A 137 11.38 3.01 16.61
N SER A 138 11.06 4.31 16.71
CA SER A 138 10.24 4.90 17.77
C SER A 138 8.77 4.41 17.77
N ARG A 139 8.23 4.02 16.61
CA ARG A 139 6.89 3.42 16.46
C ARG A 139 6.89 1.90 16.67
N ARG A 140 8.05 1.26 16.60
CA ARG A 140 8.18 -0.20 16.70
C ARG A 140 7.93 -0.65 18.13
N ASN A 141 6.77 -1.25 18.39
CA ASN A 141 6.46 -1.83 19.70
C ASN A 141 6.10 -3.33 19.58
N PRO A 142 7.10 -4.23 19.67
CA PRO A 142 6.87 -5.66 19.54
C PRO A 142 5.88 -6.26 20.54
N SER A 143 5.58 -5.58 21.66
CA SER A 143 4.59 -6.08 22.63
C SER A 143 3.17 -6.18 22.05
N HIS A 144 2.85 -5.39 21.02
CA HIS A 144 1.58 -5.47 20.30
C HIS A 144 1.54 -6.59 19.25
N TRP A 145 2.67 -7.25 18.99
CA TRP A 145 2.76 -8.32 17.99
C TRP A 145 2.61 -9.71 18.64
N PRO A 146 2.21 -10.73 17.87
CA PRO A 146 2.08 -12.11 18.34
C PRO A 146 3.32 -12.62 19.07
N GLU A 147 3.09 -13.27 20.22
CA GLU A 147 4.15 -13.92 21.00
C GLU A 147 4.50 -15.31 20.47
N SER A 148 3.61 -15.88 19.66
CA SER A 148 3.76 -17.22 19.14
C SER A 148 3.64 -17.24 17.61
N PRO A 149 4.51 -17.97 16.90
CA PRO A 149 5.64 -18.75 17.43
C PRO A 149 6.70 -17.87 18.14
N ALA A 150 7.53 -18.48 18.98
CA ALA A 150 8.44 -17.75 19.88
C ALA A 150 9.43 -16.81 19.15
N ASP A 151 9.66 -17.06 17.86
CA ASP A 151 10.50 -16.28 16.97
C ASP A 151 9.74 -15.21 16.16
N TYR A 152 8.40 -15.14 16.23
CA TYR A 152 7.56 -14.22 15.44
C TYR A 152 8.09 -12.78 15.46
N ARG A 153 8.24 -12.21 16.67
CA ARG A 153 8.67 -10.82 16.84
C ARG A 153 10.06 -10.55 16.28
N LYS A 154 10.97 -11.52 16.42
CA LYS A 154 12.33 -11.43 15.89
C LYS A 154 12.30 -11.44 14.36
N VAL A 155 11.56 -12.38 13.77
CA VAL A 155 11.41 -12.52 12.32
C VAL A 155 10.82 -11.25 11.71
N VAL A 156 9.75 -10.70 12.29
CA VAL A 156 9.12 -9.44 11.79
C VAL A 156 10.10 -8.26 11.85
N ALA A 157 10.85 -8.11 12.95
CA ALA A 157 11.83 -7.03 13.08
C ALA A 157 12.99 -7.17 12.08
N GLU A 158 13.55 -8.38 11.94
CA GLU A 158 14.63 -8.67 10.99
C GLU A 158 14.17 -8.50 9.54
N TYR A 159 12.95 -8.94 9.22
CA TYR A 159 12.32 -8.74 7.92
C TYR A 159 12.10 -7.24 7.63
N SER A 160 11.58 -6.48 8.60
CA SER A 160 11.42 -5.03 8.49
C SER A 160 12.73 -4.31 8.11
N ASP A 161 13.82 -4.64 8.80
CA ASP A 161 15.13 -4.00 8.56
C ASP A 161 15.68 -4.34 7.16
N HIS A 162 15.51 -5.59 6.70
CA HIS A 162 15.92 -5.98 5.34
C HIS A 162 15.04 -5.35 4.26
N MET A 163 13.72 -5.27 4.48
CA MET A 163 12.80 -4.62 3.55
C MET A 163 13.12 -3.13 3.44
N LYS A 164 13.48 -2.46 4.55
CA LYS A 164 13.92 -1.06 4.53
C LYS A 164 15.15 -0.86 3.65
N ALA A 165 16.18 -1.68 3.85
CA ALA A 165 17.40 -1.60 3.05
C ALA A 165 17.12 -1.83 1.56
N LEU A 166 16.25 -2.80 1.24
CA LEU A 166 15.85 -3.05 -0.14
C LEU A 166 15.03 -1.89 -0.74
N ALA A 167 14.12 -1.29 0.02
CA ALA A 167 13.36 -0.13 -0.42
C ALA A 167 14.28 1.05 -0.76
N GLN A 168 15.28 1.32 0.08
CA GLN A 168 16.29 2.34 -0.18
C GLN A 168 17.09 2.07 -1.46
N GLU A 169 17.58 0.83 -1.64
CA GLU A 169 18.28 0.45 -2.87
C GLU A 169 17.39 0.61 -4.12
N LEU A 170 16.13 0.17 -4.05
CA LEU A 170 15.19 0.27 -5.17
C LEU A 170 14.83 1.71 -5.50
N LEU A 171 14.53 2.55 -4.51
CA LEU A 171 14.22 3.96 -4.73
C LEU A 171 15.40 4.71 -5.35
N GLY A 172 16.63 4.37 -4.97
CA GLY A 172 17.82 4.93 -5.62
C GLY A 172 17.99 4.48 -7.07
N LEU A 173 17.81 3.18 -7.34
CA LEU A 173 17.85 2.65 -8.71
C LEU A 173 16.71 3.22 -9.59
N VAL A 174 15.51 3.40 -9.03
CA VAL A 174 14.40 4.03 -9.72
C VAL A 174 14.73 5.49 -10.04
N SER A 175 15.30 6.23 -9.08
CA SER A 175 15.74 7.62 -9.31
C SER A 175 16.75 7.68 -10.47
N GLU A 176 17.80 6.85 -10.44
CA GLU A 176 18.80 6.79 -11.52
C GLU A 176 18.19 6.41 -12.88
N SER A 177 17.23 5.47 -12.90
CA SER A 177 16.55 5.05 -14.14
C SER A 177 15.73 6.18 -14.79
N LEU A 178 15.32 7.16 -13.98
CA LEU A 178 14.59 8.35 -14.39
C LEU A 178 15.51 9.55 -14.63
N ASP A 179 16.83 9.32 -14.74
CA ASP A 179 17.85 10.35 -14.93
C ASP A 179 17.91 11.37 -13.76
N LEU A 180 17.51 10.95 -12.54
CA LEU A 180 17.61 11.74 -11.31
C LEU A 180 18.82 11.30 -10.47
N THR A 181 19.20 12.12 -9.48
CA THR A 181 20.18 11.72 -8.48
C THR A 181 19.66 10.55 -7.66
N CYS A 182 20.53 9.59 -7.30
CA CYS A 182 20.11 8.37 -6.61
C CYS A 182 19.47 8.61 -5.22
N GLN A 183 19.60 9.80 -4.63
CA GLN A 183 18.93 10.17 -3.39
C GLN A 183 17.63 10.96 -3.61
N CYS A 184 17.25 11.30 -4.84
CA CYS A 184 16.15 12.22 -5.11
C CYS A 184 14.83 11.78 -4.47
N ILE A 185 14.36 10.55 -4.78
CA ILE A 185 13.10 10.04 -4.22
C ILE A 185 13.23 9.81 -2.72
N GLU A 186 14.35 9.27 -2.23
CA GLU A 186 14.56 9.04 -0.80
C GLU A 186 14.52 10.35 0.01
N ASN A 187 15.12 11.42 -0.51
CA ASN A 187 15.12 12.73 0.14
C ASN A 187 13.71 13.32 0.23
N VAL A 188 12.87 13.12 -0.79
CA VAL A 188 11.48 13.60 -0.75
C VAL A 188 10.64 12.77 0.20
N VAL A 189 10.83 11.44 0.26
CA VAL A 189 10.11 10.61 1.22
C VAL A 189 10.52 10.96 2.67
N GLY A 190 11.78 11.31 2.88
CA GLY A 190 12.30 11.69 4.17
C GLY A 190 12.45 10.49 5.11
N GLU A 191 12.00 10.63 6.36
CA GLU A 191 12.03 9.50 7.30
C GLU A 191 10.99 8.45 6.89
N PHE A 192 11.43 7.23 6.59
CA PHE A 192 10.51 6.14 6.25
C PHE A 192 9.60 5.76 7.41
N TYR A 193 8.30 5.88 7.15
CA TYR A 193 7.26 5.21 7.91
C TYR A 193 7.00 3.88 7.23
N GLN A 194 7.11 2.78 7.99
CA GLN A 194 6.87 1.44 7.47
C GLN A 194 5.80 0.76 8.29
N ASN A 195 4.82 0.23 7.57
CA ASN A 195 3.86 -0.72 8.09
C ASN A 195 4.06 -2.05 7.37
N ILE A 196 3.94 -3.17 8.09
CA ILE A 196 3.95 -4.51 7.49
C ILE A 196 2.59 -5.15 7.72
N THR A 197 1.84 -5.30 6.63
CA THR A 197 0.54 -5.96 6.66
C THR A 197 0.66 -7.40 6.21
N ILE A 198 0.19 -8.33 7.03
CA ILE A 198 -0.04 -9.72 6.62
C ILE A 198 -1.52 -9.82 6.27
N SER A 199 -1.84 -9.98 4.99
CA SER A 199 -3.22 -10.17 4.53
C SER A 199 -3.51 -11.65 4.37
N TYR A 200 -4.66 -12.07 4.87
CA TYR A 200 -5.15 -13.44 4.82
C TYR A 200 -6.51 -13.48 4.12
N TYR A 201 -6.60 -14.27 3.06
CA TYR A 201 -7.80 -14.44 2.25
C TYR A 201 -8.31 -15.88 2.40
N PRO A 202 -9.33 -16.11 3.24
CA PRO A 202 -9.96 -17.41 3.37
C PRO A 202 -10.64 -17.82 2.05
N PRO A 203 -10.87 -19.13 1.81
CA PRO A 203 -11.68 -19.59 0.69
C PRO A 203 -13.04 -18.88 0.64
N CYS A 204 -13.46 -18.46 -0.55
CA CYS A 204 -14.74 -17.79 -0.76
C CYS A 204 -15.72 -18.73 -1.48
N PRO A 205 -16.96 -18.90 -0.98
CA PRO A 205 -17.95 -19.75 -1.65
C PRO A 205 -18.51 -19.14 -2.95
N GLN A 206 -18.36 -17.82 -3.15
CA GLN A 206 -18.85 -17.09 -4.33
C GLN A 206 -17.82 -16.07 -4.83
N PRO A 207 -16.62 -16.50 -5.28
CA PRO A 207 -15.53 -15.60 -5.67
C PRO A 207 -15.88 -14.71 -6.86
N GLU A 208 -16.89 -15.07 -7.65
CA GLU A 208 -17.42 -14.25 -8.77
C GLU A 208 -18.21 -13.02 -8.29
N LEU A 209 -18.54 -12.96 -7.00
CA LEU A 209 -19.30 -11.87 -6.39
C LEU A 209 -18.47 -11.00 -5.45
N THR A 210 -17.28 -11.43 -5.04
CA THR A 210 -16.48 -10.76 -4.00
C THR A 210 -15.08 -10.40 -4.52
N LEU A 211 -14.36 -9.60 -3.74
CA LEU A 211 -12.94 -9.35 -3.95
C LEU A 211 -12.22 -9.51 -2.61
N GLY A 212 -11.04 -10.13 -2.65
CA GLY A 212 -10.18 -10.26 -1.49
C GLY A 212 -9.64 -8.89 -1.08
N LEU A 213 -9.31 -8.06 -2.06
CA LEU A 213 -8.95 -6.65 -1.84
C LEU A 213 -9.47 -5.81 -3.00
N GLN A 214 -10.22 -4.75 -2.68
CA GLN A 214 -10.74 -3.82 -3.68
C GLN A 214 -9.65 -3.25 -4.59
N SER A 215 -10.01 -2.87 -5.81
CA SER A 215 -9.13 -2.13 -6.72
C SER A 215 -8.70 -0.79 -6.09
N HIS A 216 -7.41 -0.61 -5.86
CA HIS A 216 -6.84 0.64 -5.34
C HIS A 216 -5.43 0.87 -5.89
N SER A 217 -4.94 2.10 -5.73
CA SER A 217 -3.52 2.42 -5.87
C SER A 217 -2.94 2.59 -4.48
N ASP A 218 -1.68 2.22 -4.30
CA ASP A 218 -1.01 2.41 -3.00
C ASP A 218 -0.71 3.89 -2.74
N PHE A 219 -0.83 4.24 -1.47
CA PHE A 219 -0.39 5.52 -0.93
C PHE A 219 1.03 5.37 -0.38
N GLY A 220 1.90 6.35 -0.66
CA GLY A 220 3.27 6.37 -0.18
C GLY A 220 4.29 6.33 -1.31
N ALA A 221 5.48 5.83 -1.01
CA ALA A 221 6.58 5.75 -1.96
C ALA A 221 6.59 4.41 -2.71
N ILE A 222 6.65 3.31 -1.98
CA ILE A 222 6.92 1.98 -2.53
C ILE A 222 6.32 0.90 -1.62
N THR A 223 5.85 -0.17 -2.23
CA THR A 223 5.38 -1.38 -1.56
C THR A 223 6.20 -2.59 -2.02
N LEU A 224 6.60 -3.45 -1.08
CA LEU A 224 7.48 -4.61 -1.31
C LEU A 224 6.78 -5.95 -0.99
N LEU A 225 5.82 -6.34 -1.83
CA LEU A 225 4.93 -7.45 -1.56
C LEU A 225 5.58 -8.82 -1.84
N ILE A 226 5.51 -9.74 -0.87
CA ILE A 226 5.76 -11.18 -1.11
C ILE A 226 4.44 -11.96 -1.10
N GLN A 227 4.34 -12.93 -2.01
CA GLN A 227 3.18 -13.80 -2.18
C GLN A 227 3.46 -15.20 -1.66
N ASP A 228 2.38 -15.93 -1.44
CA ASP A 228 2.40 -17.39 -1.48
C ASP A 228 2.27 -17.92 -2.92
N ASP A 229 1.97 -19.21 -3.07
CA ASP A 229 1.87 -19.89 -4.35
C ASP A 229 0.43 -20.08 -4.85
N VAL A 230 -0.55 -19.38 -4.24
CA VAL A 230 -1.97 -19.44 -4.61
C VAL A 230 -2.30 -18.44 -5.72
N GLY A 231 -1.62 -17.29 -5.73
CA GLY A 231 -1.84 -16.24 -6.73
C GLY A 231 -3.19 -15.54 -6.59
N GLY A 232 -3.50 -14.64 -7.53
CA GLY A 232 -4.70 -13.78 -7.51
C GLY A 232 -4.44 -12.26 -7.35
N LEU A 233 -3.18 -11.81 -7.30
CA LEU A 233 -2.88 -10.38 -7.39
C LEU A 233 -2.99 -10.01 -8.86
N GLU A 234 -3.67 -8.92 -9.15
CA GLU A 234 -3.77 -8.40 -10.50
C GLU A 234 -3.36 -6.94 -10.54
N VAL A 235 -2.66 -6.55 -11.60
CA VAL A 235 -2.28 -5.16 -11.90
C VAL A 235 -3.09 -4.70 -13.09
N PHE A 236 -3.71 -3.51 -12.98
CA PHE A 236 -4.44 -2.91 -14.08
C PHE A 236 -3.46 -2.26 -15.06
N ASN A 237 -3.35 -2.81 -16.26
CA ASN A 237 -2.48 -2.30 -17.31
C ASN A 237 -3.19 -2.26 -18.66
N ASN A 238 -3.08 -1.14 -19.38
CA ASN A 238 -3.65 -0.94 -20.72
C ASN A 238 -5.15 -1.28 -20.85
N GLY A 239 -5.95 -0.97 -19.82
CA GLY A 239 -7.39 -1.21 -19.83
C GLY A 239 -7.81 -2.62 -19.40
N GLU A 240 -6.85 -3.48 -19.04
CA GLU A 240 -7.08 -4.87 -18.66
C GLU A 240 -6.44 -5.19 -17.31
N TRP A 241 -6.99 -6.18 -16.60
CA TRP A 241 -6.38 -6.73 -15.39
C TRP A 241 -5.42 -7.85 -15.77
N VAL A 242 -4.18 -7.76 -15.31
CA VAL A 242 -3.10 -8.72 -15.60
C VAL A 242 -2.66 -9.39 -14.32
N SER A 243 -2.77 -10.72 -14.26
CA SER A 243 -2.38 -11.48 -13.08
C SER A 243 -0.86 -11.48 -12.89
N VAL A 244 -0.42 -11.33 -11.64
CA VAL A 244 0.99 -11.44 -11.24
C VAL A 244 1.27 -12.90 -10.90
N ASN A 245 2.19 -13.52 -11.65
CA ASN A 245 2.60 -14.90 -11.41
C ASN A 245 3.43 -14.98 -10.12
N PRO A 246 3.00 -15.77 -9.12
CA PRO A 246 3.74 -15.84 -7.87
C PRO A 246 5.08 -16.53 -8.03
N MET A 247 6.12 -15.94 -7.46
CA MET A 247 7.48 -16.47 -7.45
C MET A 247 8.01 -16.49 -6.02
N SER A 248 8.36 -17.68 -5.52
CA SER A 248 8.76 -17.89 -4.12
C SER A 248 9.98 -17.06 -3.69
N ASN A 249 10.88 -16.76 -4.63
CA ASN A 249 12.12 -16.02 -4.42
C ASN A 249 12.09 -14.60 -5.02
N ALA A 250 10.92 -14.10 -5.41
CA ALA A 250 10.77 -12.74 -5.90
C ALA A 250 9.98 -11.88 -4.91
N ILE A 251 10.22 -10.57 -5.00
CA ILE A 251 9.45 -9.54 -4.31
C ILE A 251 8.75 -8.71 -5.38
N CYS A 252 7.43 -8.60 -5.30
CA CYS A 252 6.64 -7.72 -6.16
C CYS A 252 6.76 -6.29 -5.63
N VAL A 253 7.33 -5.42 -6.44
CA VAL A 253 7.46 -3.99 -6.20
C VAL A 253 6.27 -3.29 -6.81
N ILE A 254 5.60 -2.44 -6.05
CA ILE A 254 4.54 -1.55 -6.53
C ILE A 254 4.97 -0.12 -6.19
N LEU A 255 5.01 0.75 -7.19
CA LEU A 255 5.25 2.17 -7.00
C LEU A 255 3.95 2.84 -6.58
N ALA A 256 4.04 3.66 -5.54
CA ALA A 256 2.92 4.38 -4.97
C ALA A 256 2.98 5.87 -5.35
N ASP A 257 1.88 6.58 -5.08
CA ASP A 257 1.60 7.93 -5.56
C ASP A 257 2.71 8.97 -5.34
N GLN A 258 3.49 8.88 -4.25
CA GLN A 258 4.59 9.82 -4.00
C GLN A 258 5.70 9.68 -5.04
N THR A 259 5.95 8.48 -5.56
CA THR A 259 6.97 8.27 -6.59
C THR A 259 6.63 9.00 -7.90
N GLU A 260 5.35 9.20 -8.20
CA GLU A 260 4.92 10.02 -9.35
C GLU A 260 5.13 11.52 -9.07
N ARG A 261 4.88 11.99 -7.84
CA ARG A 261 5.02 13.41 -7.46
C ARG A 261 6.45 13.94 -7.57
N VAL A 262 7.43 13.11 -7.25
CA VAL A 262 8.87 13.47 -7.30
C VAL A 262 9.37 13.59 -8.74
N ASN A 263 8.67 13.00 -9.70
CA ASN A 263 9.14 12.92 -11.06
C ASN A 263 8.88 14.23 -11.85
N PRO A 264 9.92 14.91 -12.39
CA PRO A 264 9.73 16.06 -13.28
C PRO A 264 8.84 15.76 -14.49
N ASN A 265 8.85 14.51 -14.94
CA ASN A 265 8.11 14.05 -16.11
C ASN A 265 7.09 12.98 -15.69
N PRO A 266 5.84 13.36 -15.34
CA PRO A 266 4.81 12.43 -14.88
C PRO A 266 4.49 11.29 -15.88
N VAL A 267 4.91 11.41 -17.14
CA VAL A 267 4.79 10.35 -18.15
C VAL A 267 5.77 9.17 -17.96
N ASP A 268 6.77 9.30 -17.08
CA ASP A 268 7.83 8.31 -16.91
C ASP A 268 7.62 7.35 -15.73
N VAL A 269 6.61 7.60 -14.88
CA VAL A 269 6.16 6.65 -13.84
C VAL A 269 4.65 6.49 -13.95
N GLN A 270 4.17 5.25 -13.98
CA GLN A 270 2.73 4.97 -14.01
C GLN A 270 2.29 4.39 -12.67
N ILE A 271 1.45 5.09 -11.91
CA ILE A 271 0.81 4.50 -10.73
C ILE A 271 -0.34 3.61 -11.19
N LYS A 272 -0.26 2.31 -10.88
CA LYS A 272 -1.31 1.36 -11.27
C LYS A 272 -2.23 1.05 -10.13
N LYS A 273 -3.44 0.66 -10.53
CA LYS A 273 -4.37 0.00 -9.62
C LYS A 273 -4.02 -1.46 -9.54
N PHE A 274 -4.14 -2.03 -8.35
CA PHE A 274 -4.08 -3.46 -8.14
C PHE A 274 -5.30 -3.94 -7.35
N MET A 275 -5.62 -5.22 -7.49
CA MET A 275 -6.66 -5.89 -6.70
C MET A 275 -6.21 -7.29 -6.32
N VAL A 276 -6.94 -7.90 -5.39
CA VAL A 276 -6.81 -9.33 -5.09
C VAL A 276 -8.12 -10.03 -5.37
N LEU A 277 -8.08 -11.00 -6.29
CA LEU A 277 -9.20 -11.89 -6.58
C LEU A 277 -9.38 -12.89 -5.45
N ASP A 278 -10.65 -13.13 -5.11
CA ASP A 278 -11.02 -14.28 -4.30
C ASP A 278 -10.91 -15.57 -5.12
N GLN A 279 -10.63 -16.67 -4.44
CA GLN A 279 -10.54 -17.97 -5.07
C GLN A 279 -11.43 -18.99 -4.35
N ASN A 280 -12.19 -19.76 -5.12
CA ASN A 280 -12.95 -20.92 -4.64
C ASN A 280 -12.07 -22.18 -4.65
N LEU A 281 -10.86 -22.07 -4.12
CA LEU A 281 -10.04 -23.25 -3.90
C LEU A 281 -10.47 -23.83 -2.56
N GLU A 282 -11.25 -24.91 -2.59
CA GLU A 282 -11.78 -25.62 -1.41
C GLU A 282 -10.68 -25.98 -0.37
N GLU A 283 -9.38 -25.87 -0.72
CA GLU A 283 -8.27 -26.22 0.16
C GLU A 283 -7.12 -25.19 0.28
N ARG A 284 -7.03 -24.15 -0.56
CA ARG A 284 -5.85 -23.27 -0.57
C ARG A 284 -6.17 -21.87 -0.08
N ARG A 285 -5.60 -21.51 1.07
CA ARG A 285 -5.70 -20.18 1.69
C ARG A 285 -4.59 -19.29 1.17
N ARG A 286 -4.96 -18.13 0.62
CA ARG A 286 -4.01 -17.15 0.12
C ARG A 286 -3.50 -16.26 1.26
N CYS A 287 -2.21 -15.97 1.25
CA CYS A 287 -1.58 -14.95 2.08
C CYS A 287 -0.64 -14.08 1.25
N GLU A 288 -0.52 -12.81 1.64
CA GLU A 288 0.54 -11.92 1.19
C GLU A 288 1.09 -11.11 2.37
N TRP A 289 2.34 -10.69 2.25
CA TRP A 289 3.02 -9.87 3.24
C TRP A 289 3.53 -8.62 2.56
N THR A 290 3.13 -7.47 3.10
CA THR A 290 3.16 -6.20 2.38
C THR A 290 3.78 -5.13 3.28
N PRO A 291 5.12 -4.99 3.29
CA PRO A 291 5.80 -3.80 3.75
C PRO A 291 5.45 -2.63 2.81
N THR A 292 4.79 -1.63 3.36
CA THR A 292 4.51 -0.35 2.68
C THR A 292 5.39 0.73 3.29
N PHE A 293 5.87 1.64 2.45
CA PHE A 293 6.73 2.74 2.85
C PHE A 293 6.08 4.07 2.49
N THR A 294 5.85 4.91 3.49
CA THR A 294 5.26 6.25 3.34
C THR A 294 6.19 7.30 3.96
N ASP A 295 5.90 8.56 3.67
CA ASP A 295 6.42 9.71 4.41
C ASP A 295 5.79 9.83 5.80
N THR A 296 6.23 10.86 6.54
CA THR A 296 5.66 11.25 7.83
C THR A 296 4.16 11.57 7.73
N PRO A 297 3.35 11.30 8.77
CA PRO A 297 1.93 11.69 8.84
C PRO A 297 1.71 13.20 8.70
N GLU A 298 2.75 14.00 8.94
CA GLU A 298 2.85 15.37 8.46
C GLU A 298 3.22 15.30 6.98
N ILE A 299 2.19 15.22 6.14
CA ILE A 299 2.33 15.26 4.69
C ILE A 299 3.21 16.47 4.35
N LEU A 300 4.31 16.21 3.64
CA LEU A 300 5.16 17.30 3.16
C LEU A 300 4.32 18.21 2.27
N ASP A 301 4.20 19.47 2.64
CA ASP A 301 3.51 20.43 1.79
C ASP A 301 4.26 20.57 0.45
N ASP A 302 3.54 20.96 -0.60
CA ASP A 302 4.10 21.04 -1.95
C ASP A 302 5.33 21.97 -2.03
N LYS A 303 5.42 22.96 -1.12
CA LYS A 303 6.58 23.85 -1.01
C LYS A 303 7.81 23.12 -0.48
N THR A 304 7.63 22.23 0.48
CA THR A 304 8.71 21.41 1.04
C THR A 304 9.19 20.40 0.00
N ILE A 305 8.27 19.73 -0.70
CA ILE A 305 8.59 18.83 -1.83
C ILE A 305 9.39 19.59 -2.91
N THR A 306 8.92 20.78 -3.30
CA THR A 306 9.62 21.63 -4.28
C THR A 306 11.02 22.01 -3.80
N SER A 307 11.19 22.40 -2.53
CA SER A 307 12.50 22.79 -2.00
C SER A 307 13.49 21.61 -1.92
N VAL A 308 12.99 20.41 -1.60
CA VAL A 308 13.81 19.20 -1.57
C VAL A 308 14.24 18.85 -2.99
N LEU A 309 13.34 18.92 -3.96
CA LEU A 309 13.61 18.70 -5.38
C LEU A 309 14.61 19.73 -5.94
N GLU A 310 14.43 21.02 -5.62
CA GLU A 310 15.37 22.10 -5.97
C GLU A 310 16.78 21.87 -5.37
N SER A 311 16.86 21.23 -4.19
CA SER A 311 18.15 20.90 -3.55
C SER A 311 18.78 19.57 -3.98
N ALA A 312 17.97 18.64 -4.52
CA ALA A 312 18.38 17.30 -4.94
C ALA A 312 18.77 17.23 -6.42
N CYS A 313 18.38 18.23 -7.22
CA CYS A 313 18.92 18.47 -8.55
C CYS A 313 20.27 19.17 -8.40
N ASP A 314 21.33 18.65 -9.04
CA ASP A 314 22.63 19.33 -9.10
C ASP A 314 22.45 20.74 -9.69
N ASP A 315 23.31 21.70 -9.29
CA ASP A 315 23.30 23.12 -9.75
C ASP A 315 23.31 23.31 -11.29
N ASN A 316 23.47 22.23 -12.07
CA ASN A 316 23.46 22.23 -13.54
C ASN A 316 22.10 21.90 -14.18
N ASP A 317 21.08 21.42 -13.44
CA ASP A 317 19.78 20.99 -13.99
C ASP A 317 18.62 21.88 -13.52
N THR A 318 18.80 23.20 -13.59
CA THR A 318 17.74 24.19 -13.30
C THR A 318 16.46 23.98 -14.13
N GLU A 319 16.58 23.40 -15.33
CA GLU A 319 15.44 23.12 -16.20
C GLU A 319 14.54 21.98 -15.65
N ILE A 320 15.13 21.00 -14.96
CA ILE A 320 14.39 19.91 -14.29
C ILE A 320 13.65 20.46 -13.09
N ALA A 321 14.31 21.25 -12.24
CA ALA A 321 13.70 21.88 -11.08
C ALA A 321 12.53 22.81 -11.46
N ASP A 322 12.68 23.61 -12.51
CA ASP A 322 11.61 24.46 -13.04
C ASP A 322 10.44 23.65 -13.62
N THR A 323 10.71 22.50 -14.24
CA THR A 323 9.68 21.60 -14.78
C THR A 323 8.89 20.92 -13.67
N VAL A 324 9.57 20.40 -12.64
CA VAL A 324 8.94 19.86 -11.42
C VAL A 324 8.02 20.91 -10.80
N LYS A 325 8.54 22.12 -10.59
CA LYS A 325 7.80 23.21 -9.96
C LYS A 325 6.55 23.58 -10.74
N SER A 326 6.68 23.71 -12.07
CA SER A 326 5.53 23.94 -12.95
C SER A 326 4.52 22.79 -12.93
N HIS A 327 4.98 21.54 -12.77
CA HIS A 327 4.10 20.39 -12.65
C HIS A 327 3.32 20.40 -11.33
N LEU A 328 4.01 20.61 -10.20
CA LEU A 328 3.38 20.73 -8.88
C LEU A 328 2.37 21.90 -8.84
N ASP A 329 2.73 23.05 -9.40
CA ASP A 329 1.84 24.22 -9.50
C ASP A 329 0.57 23.95 -10.32
N SER A 330 0.65 23.06 -11.33
CA SER A 330 -0.50 22.66 -12.16
C SER A 330 -1.45 21.69 -11.45
N GLN A 331 -0.96 20.96 -10.44
CA GLN A 331 -1.74 19.99 -9.66
C GLN A 331 -2.43 20.63 -8.43
N LEU A 332 -1.96 21.81 -7.98
CA LEU A 332 -2.52 22.56 -6.83
C LEU A 332 -4.06 22.61 -6.76
N PRO A 333 -4.82 22.88 -7.85
CA PRO A 333 -6.29 22.96 -7.79
C PRO A 333 -6.99 21.60 -7.66
N ILE A 334 -6.35 20.53 -8.12
CA ILE A 334 -6.86 19.14 -8.05
C ILE A 334 -6.56 18.57 -6.66
N LEU A 335 -5.41 18.95 -6.10
CA LEU A 335 -4.92 18.57 -4.79
C LEU A 335 -5.75 19.15 -3.64
N ASP A 336 -6.22 20.40 -3.74
CA ASP A 336 -7.03 21.03 -2.68
C ASP A 336 -8.31 20.22 -2.37
N VAL A 337 -8.87 19.52 -3.37
CA VAL A 337 -10.05 18.67 -3.23
C VAL A 337 -9.71 17.28 -2.65
N GLY A 338 -8.63 16.64 -3.12
CA GLY A 338 -8.18 15.35 -2.58
C GLY A 338 -7.65 15.44 -1.14
N TYR A 339 -6.95 16.52 -0.84
CA TYR A 339 -6.35 16.80 0.48
C TYR A 339 -7.41 17.18 1.52
N ALA A 340 -8.47 17.90 1.11
CA ALA A 340 -9.64 18.15 1.95
C ALA A 340 -10.37 16.84 2.31
N ILE A 341 -10.48 15.88 1.38
CA ILE A 341 -11.08 14.57 1.65
C ILE A 341 -10.23 13.80 2.69
N GLN A 342 -8.90 13.83 2.59
CA GLN A 342 -8.00 13.11 3.50
C GLN A 342 -7.93 13.75 4.90
N LYS A 343 -7.95 15.09 5.02
CA LYS A 343 -8.14 15.79 6.30
C LYS A 343 -9.49 15.49 6.97
N THR A 344 -10.49 15.09 6.19
CA THR A 344 -11.81 14.70 6.73
C THR A 344 -11.81 13.23 7.19
N ILE A 345 -10.89 12.39 6.68
CA ILE A 345 -10.75 10.95 7.01
C ILE A 345 -9.75 10.71 8.15
N SER A 346 -8.88 11.68 8.46
CA SER A 346 -8.04 11.68 9.67
C SER A 346 -8.66 12.59 10.75
N PRO A 347 -9.45 12.06 11.72
CA PRO A 347 -10.01 12.93 12.74
C PRO A 347 -8.96 13.17 13.84
N PHE A 348 -8.64 14.45 14.04
CA PHE A 348 -7.87 15.06 15.14
C PHE A 348 -6.34 15.10 15.05
N VAL A 349 -5.83 16.10 14.35
CA VAL A 349 -4.76 16.96 14.90
C VAL A 349 -5.12 18.42 14.61
N LEU A 350 -5.92 19.03 15.48
CA LEU A 350 -6.01 20.50 15.63
C LEU A 350 -6.82 20.82 16.88
N PHE A 351 -6.25 20.55 18.05
CA PHE A 351 -6.68 21.23 19.29
C PHE A 351 -5.61 21.08 20.38
N SER A 352 -4.51 21.86 20.31
CA SER A 352 -3.77 22.34 21.51
C SER A 352 -2.49 23.16 21.24
N ALA A 353 -2.36 23.88 20.13
CA ALA A 353 -1.26 24.85 19.98
C ALA A 353 -1.84 26.15 19.43
N PHE A 354 -1.55 27.26 20.11
CA PHE A 354 -2.12 28.61 19.97
C PHE A 354 -3.35 28.92 20.84
N PHE A 355 -3.21 28.80 22.16
CA PHE A 355 -3.69 29.85 23.05
C PHE A 355 -2.49 30.69 23.49
N ASP A 356 -2.25 31.82 22.82
CA ASP A 356 -1.98 33.05 23.55
C ASP A 356 -2.28 34.30 22.69
N THR A 357 -3.09 35.18 23.28
CA THR A 357 -3.32 36.59 22.94
C THR A 357 -3.70 36.98 21.51
N THR A 358 -5.00 37.19 21.24
CA THR A 358 -5.61 38.52 21.01
C THR A 358 -7.10 38.37 20.64
N GLU A 359 -7.93 39.19 21.26
CA GLU A 359 -9.37 39.35 20.98
C GLU A 359 -9.61 39.72 19.51
N LEU A 360 -10.46 38.98 18.79
CA LEU A 360 -11.18 39.49 17.63
C LEU A 360 -12.54 38.81 17.52
N GLU A 361 -13.59 39.64 17.49
CA GLU A 361 -15.01 39.29 17.46
C GLU A 361 -15.38 38.48 16.21
N PHE A 362 -16.09 37.35 16.39
CA PHE A 362 -16.77 36.66 15.28
C PHE A 362 -18.23 37.12 15.22
N SER A 363 -18.52 37.94 14.22
CA SER A 363 -19.89 38.14 13.72
C SER A 363 -20.21 37.09 12.65
N SER A 364 -21.47 36.67 12.68
CA SER A 364 -22.15 35.68 11.84
C SER A 364 -21.83 35.75 10.34
N LEU A 365 -21.65 34.60 9.69
CA LEU A 365 -22.05 34.39 8.29
C LEU A 365 -22.32 32.90 8.02
N SER A 366 -23.56 32.63 7.60
CA SER A 366 -24.07 31.36 7.13
C SER A 366 -23.65 31.11 5.69
N PHE A 367 -23.37 29.84 5.33
CA PHE A 367 -23.33 29.42 3.93
C PHE A 367 -24.22 28.19 3.70
N SER A 368 -25.05 28.34 2.66
CA SER A 368 -26.06 27.40 2.17
C SER A 368 -25.45 26.53 1.06
N VAL A 369 -25.60 25.21 1.18
CA VAL A 369 -25.20 24.23 0.16
C VAL A 369 -26.27 24.20 -0.92
N LYS A 370 -25.92 24.51 -2.17
CA LYS A 370 -26.76 24.25 -3.35
C LYS A 370 -26.16 23.12 -4.18
N GLU A 371 -27.00 22.12 -4.41
CA GLU A 371 -26.85 21.01 -5.34
C GLU A 371 -26.48 21.46 -6.76
N LEU A 372 -25.60 20.71 -7.43
CA LEU A 372 -25.46 20.72 -8.88
C LEU A 372 -25.56 19.29 -9.40
N THR A 373 -26.73 18.98 -9.94
CA THR A 373 -27.06 17.80 -10.74
C THR A 373 -26.45 17.88 -12.14
N ARG A 374 -25.98 16.71 -12.61
CA ARG A 374 -25.72 16.25 -13.99
C ARG A 374 -26.31 17.08 -15.14
N THR A 375 -25.51 17.18 -16.20
CA THR A 375 -25.92 16.87 -17.58
C THR A 375 -24.90 15.93 -18.20
#